data_AF-A0A4R8TN95-F1
#
_entry.id   AF-A0A4R8TN95-F1
#
_cell.length_a   1.000
_cell.length_b   1.000
_cell.length_c   1.000
_cell.angle_alpha   90.00
_cell.angle_beta   90.00
_cell.angle_gamma   90.00
#
_symmetry.space_group_name_H-M   'P 1'
#
loop_
_entity.id
_entity.type
_entity.pdbx_description
1 polymer ?
#
loop_
_entity_poly.entity_id
_entity_poly.type
_entity_poly.pdbx_seq_one_letter_code
_entity_poly.pdbx_strand_id
1 'polypeptide(L)'
;MCQLLISLFVFSAIRVTTCEKFDPLAFVDPLIGSRRGGNVFVGATLPDGLAKAVIDVDGEKTGGFATDGSNITGFSIVHDSGTGGNPSLGNFPLFPQLCPGDDLNNCRFRIGKPEQCFRVAGKSSQGCVESFWSGLYRNMISPQNYTGENPYWDSGVPYFDSYYCICDSFRAQHPLLTVIDPQAQAQMVNSLLDIYKHEGWLPDCRMSLCKGWTQGGSNADVVLVDAYVKNLTSIDWKVALEAITKYAEDEPLEWLYQGRGGLDSWRNLHYIPYLDFDPVGFGTNSRSVSRTLEYSYNDYCLATLAKGLGKGTLHAKYMTQSMNWRNLWKRNQNSLPKYMNGTWGFQDPIACSNLAGFCSLTTNPSETFEASIWQYQFIVPHAVATLIDLMGGEEAFVSRLDYFHASPLADISNEPVFLTVYLYHYAGRPGLSAERIHKYVPSAFNSSRGGLPGNDDSGAMGAFLAFSVMGLFPVAGQDVYLITPPFFEEISLRNPMTGKTATAKSVGFDAKYRNVYIQSVKLDGETWNKSWVGHGFFTEGRTLELTLGDKESDWGKGKEARPPSYEAASEF
;
A
#
# COMPACT_ATOMS: atom_id res chain seq x y z
N MET A 1 3.35 -47.63 -69.61
CA MET A 1 3.67 -48.23 -68.30
C MET A 1 4.82 -47.44 -67.71
N CYS A 2 4.53 -46.53 -66.79
CA CYS A 2 5.45 -45.57 -66.21
C CYS A 2 6.06 -46.14 -64.92
N GLN A 3 7.38 -45.98 -64.74
CA GLN A 3 8.13 -46.39 -63.55
C GLN A 3 7.75 -45.53 -62.34
N LEU A 4 7.49 -46.18 -61.19
CA LEU A 4 7.17 -45.52 -59.92
C LEU A 4 8.45 -45.39 -59.07
N LEU A 5 8.90 -44.16 -58.86
CA LEU A 5 9.90 -43.76 -57.86
C LEU A 5 9.20 -43.69 -56.49
N ILE A 6 9.68 -44.47 -55.52
CA ILE A 6 9.27 -44.37 -54.11
C ILE A 6 10.29 -43.46 -53.41
N SER A 7 9.89 -42.21 -53.11
CA SER A 7 10.62 -41.33 -52.19
C SER A 7 10.30 -41.71 -50.74
N LEU A 8 11.33 -42.06 -49.97
CA LEU A 8 11.26 -42.09 -48.51
C LEU A 8 11.13 -40.66 -47.97
N PHE A 9 9.99 -40.33 -47.37
CA PHE A 9 9.87 -39.20 -46.46
C PHE A 9 10.05 -39.72 -45.03
N VAL A 10 11.17 -39.36 -44.40
CA VAL A 10 11.38 -39.49 -42.96
C VAL A 10 10.57 -38.38 -42.29
N PHE A 11 9.42 -38.73 -41.70
CA PHE A 11 8.73 -37.84 -40.78
C PHE A 11 9.52 -37.79 -39.46
N SER A 12 10.27 -36.71 -39.27
CA SER A 12 10.75 -36.33 -37.94
C SER A 12 9.51 -35.99 -37.10
N ALA A 13 9.25 -36.79 -36.07
CA ALA A 13 8.21 -36.49 -35.09
C ALA A 13 8.62 -35.23 -34.33
N ILE A 14 8.08 -34.08 -34.75
CA ILE A 14 8.09 -32.85 -33.95
C ILE A 14 7.28 -33.17 -32.69
N ARG A 15 7.97 -33.37 -31.57
CA ARG A 15 7.35 -33.27 -30.26
C ARG A 15 6.88 -31.83 -30.11
N VAL A 16 5.60 -31.59 -30.36
CA VAL A 16 4.91 -30.42 -29.86
C VAL A 16 4.85 -30.60 -28.35
N THR A 17 5.81 -30.02 -27.63
CA THR A 17 5.67 -29.78 -26.20
C THR A 17 4.52 -28.79 -26.07
N THR A 18 3.33 -29.29 -25.71
CA THR A 18 2.25 -28.45 -25.22
C THR A 18 2.81 -27.69 -24.02
N CYS A 19 2.95 -26.38 -24.12
CA CYS A 19 3.19 -25.52 -22.97
C CYS A 19 2.03 -25.79 -22.00
N GLU A 20 2.31 -26.39 -20.85
CA GLU A 20 1.30 -26.46 -19.78
C GLU A 20 0.79 -25.04 -19.55
N LYS A 21 -0.53 -24.87 -19.61
CA LYS A 21 -1.15 -23.57 -19.43
C LYS A 21 -0.83 -23.12 -18.01
N PHE A 22 0.04 -22.12 -17.86
CA PHE A 22 0.36 -21.52 -16.57
C PHE A 22 -0.93 -20.99 -15.94
N ASP A 23 -1.31 -21.55 -14.80
CA ASP A 23 -2.46 -21.12 -14.02
C ASP A 23 -1.99 -20.47 -12.72
N PRO A 24 -2.02 -19.13 -12.61
CA PRO A 24 -1.60 -18.44 -11.39
C PRO A 24 -2.45 -18.82 -10.17
N LEU A 25 -3.70 -19.27 -10.37
CA LEU A 25 -4.59 -19.66 -9.28
C LEU A 25 -4.11 -20.91 -8.55
N ALA A 26 -3.30 -21.76 -9.20
CA ALA A 26 -2.69 -22.92 -8.57
C ALA A 26 -1.68 -22.56 -7.47
N PHE A 27 -1.25 -21.29 -7.39
CA PHE A 27 -0.31 -20.78 -6.40
C PHE A 27 -0.98 -19.89 -5.34
N VAL A 28 -2.29 -19.67 -5.42
CA VAL A 28 -3.01 -18.89 -4.41
C VAL A 28 -3.35 -19.79 -3.22
N ASP A 29 -2.82 -19.46 -2.04
CA ASP A 29 -3.24 -20.03 -0.77
C ASP A 29 -3.93 -18.95 0.08
N PRO A 30 -5.28 -18.95 0.15
CA PRO A 30 -6.04 -18.01 0.96
C PRO A 30 -5.71 -18.08 2.46
N LEU A 31 -5.07 -19.16 2.94
CA LEU A 31 -4.74 -19.33 4.35
C LEU A 31 -3.48 -18.56 4.77
N ILE A 32 -2.68 -18.01 3.84
CA ILE A 32 -1.51 -17.19 4.19
C ILE A 32 -1.97 -15.88 4.83
N GLY A 33 -1.66 -15.69 6.11
CA GLY A 33 -2.09 -14.56 6.92
C GLY A 33 -3.25 -14.89 7.89
N SER A 34 -3.78 -16.12 7.84
CA SER A 34 -4.88 -16.57 8.72
C SER A 34 -4.45 -16.89 10.16
N ARG A 35 -3.23 -16.52 10.57
CA ARG A 35 -2.71 -16.75 11.92
C ARG A 35 -1.69 -15.68 12.29
N ARG A 36 -1.55 -15.38 13.58
CA ARG A 36 -0.57 -14.42 14.11
C ARG A 36 -0.89 -12.98 13.68
N GLY A 37 -2.16 -12.64 13.59
CA GLY A 37 -2.59 -11.25 13.39
C GLY A 37 -2.55 -10.74 11.96
N GLY A 38 -2.42 -11.61 10.95
CA GLY A 38 -2.53 -11.22 9.54
C GLY A 38 -3.97 -11.00 9.05
N ASN A 39 -4.97 -11.43 9.82
CA ASN A 39 -6.38 -11.01 9.73
C ASN A 39 -7.05 -11.11 8.35
N VAL A 40 -6.50 -11.90 7.43
CA VAL A 40 -6.99 -12.04 6.04
C VAL A 40 -8.34 -12.75 5.97
N PHE A 41 -9.12 -12.45 4.92
CA PHE A 41 -10.26 -13.27 4.53
C PHE A 41 -9.78 -14.53 3.79
N VAL A 42 -10.20 -15.72 4.23
CA VAL A 42 -9.77 -17.01 3.65
C VAL A 42 -10.85 -17.74 2.84
N GLY A 43 -12.06 -17.17 2.79
CA GLY A 43 -13.22 -17.83 2.19
C GLY A 43 -13.34 -17.66 0.68
N ALA A 44 -14.48 -18.06 0.14
CA ALA A 44 -14.77 -17.93 -1.29
C ALA A 44 -15.30 -16.52 -1.60
N THR A 45 -14.65 -15.84 -2.53
CA THR A 45 -15.12 -14.59 -3.13
C THR A 45 -14.60 -14.46 -4.57
N LEU A 46 -15.27 -13.62 -5.36
CA LEU A 46 -14.74 -13.12 -6.64
C LEU A 46 -13.89 -11.86 -6.40
N PRO A 47 -13.05 -11.44 -7.35
CA PRO A 47 -12.44 -10.12 -7.30
C PRO A 47 -13.46 -9.01 -7.00
N ASP A 48 -13.14 -8.17 -6.03
CA ASP A 48 -13.95 -7.08 -5.47
C ASP A 48 -15.35 -7.51 -4.98
N GLY A 49 -15.58 -8.80 -4.77
CA GLY A 49 -16.91 -9.34 -4.47
C GLY A 49 -17.45 -8.91 -3.11
N LEU A 50 -18.70 -8.44 -3.09
CA LEU A 50 -19.48 -8.18 -1.87
C LEU A 50 -19.66 -9.45 -1.02
N ALA A 51 -19.99 -10.57 -1.67
CA ALA A 51 -20.18 -11.85 -0.99
C ALA A 51 -18.81 -12.47 -0.67
N LYS A 52 -18.52 -12.57 0.63
CA LYS A 52 -17.28 -13.13 1.18
C LYS A 52 -17.65 -14.22 2.17
N ALA A 53 -18.01 -15.39 1.63
CA ALA A 53 -18.52 -16.49 2.44
C ALA A 53 -17.37 -17.29 3.08
N VAL A 54 -17.37 -17.39 4.41
CA VAL A 54 -16.40 -18.20 5.15
C VAL A 54 -16.99 -18.77 6.44
N ILE A 55 -16.26 -19.71 7.03
CA ILE A 55 -16.47 -20.23 8.37
C ILE A 55 -16.11 -19.15 9.39
N ASP A 56 -16.99 -18.89 10.36
CA ASP A 56 -16.75 -17.95 11.45
C ASP A 56 -16.09 -18.67 12.63
N VAL A 57 -15.16 -18.00 13.33
CA VAL A 57 -14.52 -18.49 14.57
C VAL A 57 -14.65 -17.53 15.76
N ASP A 58 -14.43 -18.02 16.98
CA ASP A 58 -14.51 -17.23 18.22
C ASP A 58 -13.20 -16.54 18.68
N GLY A 59 -12.07 -16.72 17.97
CA GLY A 59 -10.79 -16.07 18.24
C GLY A 59 -10.42 -14.96 17.24
N GLU A 60 -9.33 -15.12 16.47
CA GLU A 60 -8.95 -14.19 15.39
C GLU A 60 -10.05 -14.20 14.29
N LYS A 61 -10.99 -13.25 14.36
CA LYS A 61 -12.27 -13.29 13.61
C LYS A 61 -12.56 -12.08 12.72
N THR A 62 -11.63 -11.17 12.55
CA THR A 62 -11.81 -9.99 11.67
C THR A 62 -12.07 -10.40 10.23
N GLY A 63 -11.32 -11.37 9.71
CA GLY A 63 -11.58 -12.03 8.42
C GLY A 63 -12.58 -13.19 8.48
N GLY A 64 -13.32 -13.36 9.59
CA GLY A 64 -14.22 -14.49 9.87
C GLY A 64 -13.52 -15.72 10.42
N PHE A 65 -12.40 -16.14 9.81
CA PHE A 65 -11.69 -17.38 10.15
C PHE A 65 -10.20 -17.16 10.46
N ALA A 66 -9.69 -17.94 11.41
CA ALA A 66 -8.26 -18.10 11.62
C ALA A 66 -7.86 -19.55 11.90
N THR A 67 -6.61 -19.87 11.57
CA THR A 67 -5.99 -21.18 11.84
C THR A 67 -5.25 -21.20 13.19
N ASP A 68 -5.79 -20.47 14.17
CA ASP A 68 -5.29 -20.32 15.53
C ASP A 68 -5.79 -21.43 16.49
N GLY A 69 -6.75 -22.25 16.03
CA GLY A 69 -7.36 -23.32 16.81
C GLY A 69 -8.66 -22.92 17.51
N SER A 70 -9.22 -21.76 17.16
CA SER A 70 -10.51 -21.26 17.64
C SER A 70 -11.68 -22.17 17.25
N ASN A 71 -12.77 -22.11 18.02
CA ASN A 71 -13.96 -22.88 17.72
C ASN A 71 -14.70 -22.24 16.54
N ILE A 72 -15.24 -23.11 15.67
CA ILE A 72 -16.16 -22.68 14.62
C ILE A 72 -17.49 -22.27 15.26
N THR A 73 -17.95 -21.07 14.94
CA THR A 73 -19.19 -20.47 15.44
C THR A 73 -20.30 -20.39 14.39
N GLY A 74 -19.97 -20.59 13.11
CA GLY A 74 -20.94 -20.62 12.01
C GLY A 74 -20.32 -20.44 10.64
N PHE A 75 -21.16 -20.12 9.67
CA PHE A 75 -20.79 -19.74 8.32
C PHE A 75 -21.58 -18.48 7.96
N SER A 76 -20.91 -17.37 7.71
CA SER A 76 -21.56 -16.13 7.31
C SER A 76 -21.05 -15.65 5.95
N ILE A 77 -21.75 -14.67 5.37
CA ILE A 77 -21.67 -14.36 3.93
C ILE A 77 -20.91 -13.06 3.61
N VAL A 78 -20.54 -12.25 4.61
CA VAL A 78 -19.88 -10.95 4.43
C VAL A 78 -18.77 -10.78 5.48
N HIS A 79 -17.59 -10.33 5.05
CA HIS A 79 -16.39 -10.25 5.90
C HIS A 79 -15.44 -9.13 5.47
N ASP A 80 -14.64 -8.68 6.43
CA ASP A 80 -13.50 -7.80 6.18
C ASP A 80 -12.27 -8.64 5.79
N SER A 81 -11.20 -8.00 5.33
CA SER A 81 -9.92 -8.70 5.08
C SER A 81 -8.74 -7.84 5.47
N GLY A 82 -7.87 -8.38 6.31
CA GLY A 82 -6.63 -7.75 6.75
C GLY A 82 -6.81 -6.72 7.86
N THR A 83 -8.02 -6.52 8.36
CA THR A 83 -8.34 -5.41 9.26
C THR A 83 -7.88 -5.64 10.69
N GLY A 84 -7.21 -4.64 11.28
CA GLY A 84 -6.95 -4.59 12.71
C GLY A 84 -8.16 -4.12 13.53
N GLY A 85 -8.27 -4.52 14.79
CA GLY A 85 -9.33 -4.07 15.70
C GLY A 85 -10.49 -5.07 15.87
N ASN A 86 -11.69 -4.56 16.17
CA ASN A 86 -12.88 -5.40 16.35
C ASN A 86 -13.48 -5.80 14.99
N PRO A 87 -14.02 -7.03 14.83
CA PRO A 87 -14.68 -7.42 13.59
C PRO A 87 -15.90 -6.52 13.34
N SER A 88 -16.06 -6.07 12.10
CA SER A 88 -17.21 -5.23 11.70
C SER A 88 -18.30 -6.02 10.95
N LEU A 89 -17.92 -7.15 10.35
CA LEU A 89 -18.79 -8.07 9.61
C LEU A 89 -18.82 -9.48 10.26
N GLY A 90 -19.16 -10.52 9.51
CA GLY A 90 -19.43 -11.87 10.07
C GLY A 90 -20.86 -12.03 10.60
N ASN A 91 -21.79 -11.22 10.09
CA ASN A 91 -23.16 -11.14 10.60
C ASN A 91 -24.05 -12.28 10.05
N PHE A 92 -25.00 -12.73 10.87
CA PHE A 92 -25.96 -13.80 10.55
C PHE A 92 -25.32 -15.17 10.22
N PRO A 93 -24.49 -15.73 11.14
CA PRO A 93 -23.90 -17.05 10.93
C PRO A 93 -24.97 -18.14 10.80
N LEU A 94 -24.86 -18.93 9.73
CA LEU A 94 -25.60 -20.17 9.56
C LEU A 94 -24.76 -21.33 10.09
N PHE A 95 -25.32 -22.16 10.95
CA PHE A 95 -24.63 -23.36 11.44
C PHE A 95 -25.43 -24.61 11.06
N PRO A 96 -24.94 -25.46 10.15
CA PRO A 96 -25.60 -26.73 9.85
C PRO A 96 -25.49 -27.66 11.06
N GLN A 97 -26.62 -28.14 11.57
CA GLN A 97 -26.70 -29.06 12.70
C GLN A 97 -27.26 -30.41 12.26
N LEU A 98 -26.62 -31.48 12.70
CA LEU A 98 -27.12 -32.85 12.55
C LEU A 98 -27.79 -33.25 13.86
N CYS A 99 -29.11 -33.38 13.81
CA CYS A 99 -29.92 -33.66 14.99
C CYS A 99 -30.35 -35.13 14.97
N PRO A 100 -30.24 -35.87 16.10
CA PRO A 100 -30.70 -37.25 16.17
C PRO A 100 -32.15 -37.40 15.71
N GLY A 101 -32.34 -38.17 14.65
CA GLY A 101 -33.66 -38.43 14.04
C GLY A 101 -34.26 -37.25 13.28
N ASP A 102 -33.45 -36.25 12.87
CA ASP A 102 -33.88 -35.00 12.23
C ASP A 102 -34.90 -34.19 13.06
N ASP A 103 -35.00 -34.48 14.36
CA ASP A 103 -35.83 -33.75 15.30
C ASP A 103 -35.02 -32.62 15.94
N LEU A 104 -35.47 -31.38 15.70
CA LEU A 104 -34.85 -30.16 16.20
C LEU A 104 -34.72 -30.16 17.74
N ASN A 105 -35.64 -30.80 18.47
CA ASN A 105 -35.61 -30.85 19.93
C ASN A 105 -34.51 -31.77 20.47
N ASN A 106 -33.99 -32.66 19.62
CA ASN A 106 -32.94 -33.60 19.99
C ASN A 106 -31.53 -33.09 19.62
N CYS A 107 -31.42 -31.94 18.95
CA CYS A 107 -30.14 -31.33 18.62
C CYS A 107 -29.32 -31.11 19.89
N ARG A 108 -28.08 -31.61 19.91
CA ARG A 108 -27.13 -31.32 20.97
C ARG A 108 -26.25 -30.16 20.53
N PHE A 109 -26.52 -28.97 21.06
CA PHE A 109 -25.65 -27.81 20.87
C PHE A 109 -24.32 -28.07 21.57
N ARG A 110 -23.24 -28.28 20.79
CA ARG A 110 -21.88 -28.40 21.35
C ARG A 110 -21.33 -26.99 21.62
N ILE A 111 -20.93 -26.74 22.86
CA ILE A 111 -19.92 -25.73 23.19
C ILE A 111 -18.56 -26.46 23.24
N GLY A 112 -17.86 -26.48 22.10
CA GLY A 112 -16.41 -26.63 21.97
C GLY A 112 -15.73 -28.01 22.11
N LYS A 113 -14.57 -28.13 21.45
CA LYS A 113 -13.57 -29.24 21.27
C LYS A 113 -13.80 -30.15 20.05
N PRO A 114 -12.77 -30.58 19.27
CA PRO A 114 -11.32 -30.70 19.60
C PRO A 114 -10.26 -30.46 18.45
N GLU A 115 -8.97 -30.58 18.83
CA GLU A 115 -7.78 -31.20 18.15
C GLU A 115 -7.10 -30.67 16.84
N GLN A 116 -5.85 -31.12 16.63
CA GLN A 116 -4.63 -30.46 16.10
C GLN A 116 -4.17 -30.78 14.64
N CYS A 117 -3.14 -30.01 14.20
CA CYS A 117 -2.07 -30.23 13.15
C CYS A 117 -2.42 -29.92 11.66
N PHE A 118 -1.54 -29.36 10.78
CA PHE A 118 -0.18 -29.77 10.37
C PHE A 118 0.71 -28.63 9.75
N ARG A 119 2.02 -28.94 9.55
CA ARG A 119 3.14 -28.20 8.91
C ARG A 119 3.22 -28.45 7.38
N VAL A 120 3.82 -27.51 6.61
CA VAL A 120 4.75 -27.77 5.47
C VAL A 120 5.71 -26.57 5.25
N ALA A 121 6.92 -26.83 4.75
CA ALA A 121 7.93 -25.88 4.27
C ALA A 121 8.53 -26.37 2.93
N GLY A 122 9.10 -25.47 2.11
CA GLY A 122 9.87 -25.78 0.88
C GLY A 122 10.85 -24.66 0.50
N LYS A 123 11.87 -24.93 -0.34
CA LYS A 123 13.04 -24.09 -0.73
C LYS A 123 13.12 -23.95 -2.26
N SER A 124 13.68 -22.94 -2.94
CA SER A 124 13.83 -21.50 -2.71
C SER A 124 12.74 -20.75 -3.50
N SER A 125 11.65 -20.40 -2.86
CA SER A 125 10.77 -21.53 -2.62
C SER A 125 9.55 -21.37 -3.50
N GLN A 126 8.91 -22.45 -3.87
CA GLN A 126 7.50 -22.46 -4.23
C GLN A 126 6.69 -21.49 -3.35
N GLY A 127 7.07 -21.35 -2.07
CA GLY A 127 6.55 -20.35 -1.15
C GLY A 127 6.71 -18.87 -1.52
N CYS A 128 7.76 -18.44 -2.24
CA CYS A 128 7.87 -17.07 -2.77
C CYS A 128 6.84 -16.82 -3.88
N VAL A 129 6.69 -17.79 -4.79
CA VAL A 129 5.66 -17.75 -5.86
C VAL A 129 4.27 -17.78 -5.26
N GLU A 130 4.02 -18.67 -4.29
CA GLU A 130 2.76 -18.76 -3.54
C GLU A 130 2.46 -17.45 -2.79
N SER A 131 3.44 -16.89 -2.08
CA SER A 131 3.26 -15.62 -1.34
C SER A 131 2.99 -14.45 -2.28
N PHE A 132 3.66 -14.40 -3.44
CA PHE A 132 3.46 -13.40 -4.48
C PHE A 132 2.03 -13.44 -5.04
N TRP A 133 1.60 -14.60 -5.54
CA TRP A 133 0.24 -14.75 -6.11
C TRP A 133 -0.84 -14.60 -5.06
N SER A 134 -0.62 -15.07 -3.82
CA SER A 134 -1.55 -14.86 -2.72
C SER A 134 -1.63 -13.38 -2.31
N GLY A 135 -0.52 -12.65 -2.34
CA GLY A 135 -0.50 -11.20 -2.12
C GLY A 135 -1.27 -10.42 -3.19
N LEU A 136 -1.11 -10.80 -4.47
CA LEU A 136 -1.92 -10.24 -5.56
C LEU A 136 -3.40 -10.55 -5.38
N TYR A 137 -3.74 -11.80 -5.04
CA TYR A 137 -5.13 -12.20 -4.76
C TYR A 137 -5.77 -11.35 -3.66
N ARG A 138 -5.07 -11.14 -2.53
CA ARG A 138 -5.62 -10.33 -1.42
C ARG A 138 -5.88 -8.88 -1.78
N ASN A 139 -5.12 -8.31 -2.71
CA ASN A 139 -5.34 -6.96 -3.23
C ASN A 139 -6.63 -6.78 -4.05
N MET A 140 -7.24 -7.89 -4.47
CA MET A 140 -8.50 -7.92 -5.21
C MET A 140 -9.69 -8.30 -4.31
N ILE A 141 -9.56 -8.20 -2.98
CA ILE A 141 -10.64 -8.50 -2.01
C ILE A 141 -11.35 -7.22 -1.55
N SER A 142 -10.60 -6.13 -1.42
CA SER A 142 -11.08 -4.82 -0.96
C SER A 142 -10.39 -3.74 -1.79
N PRO A 143 -11.01 -2.57 -2.06
CA PRO A 143 -12.41 -2.22 -1.82
C PRO A 143 -13.41 -3.13 -2.56
N GLN A 144 -14.63 -3.24 -2.05
CA GLN A 144 -15.66 -4.14 -2.58
C GLN A 144 -16.64 -3.40 -3.48
N ASN A 145 -17.07 -4.05 -4.55
CA ASN A 145 -18.08 -3.54 -5.47
C ASN A 145 -19.50 -3.79 -4.93
N TYR A 146 -20.14 -2.71 -4.50
CA TYR A 146 -21.50 -2.63 -3.93
C TYR A 146 -22.49 -2.01 -4.95
N THR A 147 -22.19 -2.07 -6.25
CA THR A 147 -23.06 -1.50 -7.30
C THR A 147 -24.48 -2.07 -7.22
N GLY A 148 -25.48 -1.19 -7.11
CA GLY A 148 -26.89 -1.57 -6.97
C GLY A 148 -27.33 -1.90 -5.54
N GLU A 149 -26.41 -1.91 -4.57
CA GLU A 149 -26.66 -2.29 -3.18
C GLU A 149 -26.59 -1.10 -2.20
N ASN A 150 -26.29 0.11 -2.69
CA ASN A 150 -26.32 1.33 -1.87
C ASN A 150 -27.78 1.80 -1.66
N PRO A 151 -28.33 1.77 -0.42
CA PRO A 151 -29.71 2.16 -0.15
C PRO A 151 -29.91 3.68 -0.09
N TYR A 152 -28.84 4.47 -0.04
CA TYR A 152 -28.91 5.91 0.17
C TYR A 152 -28.99 6.72 -1.14
N TRP A 153 -28.33 6.25 -2.20
CA TRP A 153 -28.42 6.83 -3.53
C TRP A 153 -28.04 5.82 -4.63
N ASP A 154 -28.52 6.07 -5.84
CA ASP A 154 -28.08 5.40 -7.07
C ASP A 154 -27.84 6.47 -8.13
N SER A 155 -26.57 6.65 -8.49
CA SER A 155 -26.10 7.62 -9.48
C SER A 155 -25.89 6.99 -10.86
N GLY A 156 -26.11 5.67 -11.00
CA GLY A 156 -25.74 4.89 -12.19
C GLY A 156 -24.22 4.71 -12.39
N VAL A 157 -23.41 5.13 -11.42
CA VAL A 157 -21.95 4.91 -11.39
C VAL A 157 -21.66 3.64 -10.59
N PRO A 158 -20.70 2.79 -11.01
CA PRO A 158 -20.25 1.68 -10.18
C PRO A 158 -19.84 2.15 -8.78
N TYR A 159 -20.42 1.53 -7.76
CA TYR A 159 -20.26 1.94 -6.38
C TYR A 159 -19.36 0.94 -5.64
N PHE A 160 -18.21 1.42 -5.17
CA PHE A 160 -17.29 0.66 -4.32
C PHE A 160 -17.34 1.19 -2.88
N ASP A 161 -17.22 0.29 -1.90
CA ASP A 161 -17.14 0.56 -0.46
C ASP A 161 -16.01 -0.29 0.16
N SER A 162 -15.87 -0.33 1.49
CA SER A 162 -14.81 -1.06 2.21
C SER A 162 -13.39 -0.52 1.97
N TYR A 163 -13.26 0.81 1.96
CA TYR A 163 -11.97 1.50 1.99
C TYR A 163 -11.43 1.54 3.43
N TYR A 164 -10.79 0.45 3.89
CA TYR A 164 -10.33 0.29 5.28
C TYR A 164 -8.79 0.21 5.38
N CYS A 165 -8.07 1.24 5.76
CA CYS A 165 -8.32 2.67 5.58
C CYS A 165 -7.39 3.20 4.47
N ILE A 166 -7.73 4.33 3.85
CA ILE A 166 -6.97 4.83 2.69
C ILE A 166 -5.52 5.17 3.05
N CYS A 167 -5.25 5.62 4.27
CA CYS A 167 -3.90 5.79 4.84
C CYS A 167 -2.96 4.60 4.64
N ASP A 168 -3.51 3.37 4.55
CA ASP A 168 -2.77 2.14 4.34
C ASP A 168 -2.69 1.86 2.84
N SER A 169 -3.87 1.80 2.21
CA SER A 169 -4.02 1.36 0.81
C SER A 169 -3.42 2.33 -0.21
N PHE A 170 -3.35 3.64 0.07
CA PHE A 170 -2.79 4.62 -0.87
C PHE A 170 -1.32 4.33 -1.15
N ARG A 171 -0.60 3.76 -0.19
CA ARG A 171 0.87 3.63 -0.24
C ARG A 171 1.34 2.63 -1.27
N ALA A 172 0.59 1.53 -1.45
CA ALA A 172 0.97 0.46 -2.36
C ALA A 172 -0.22 -0.20 -3.08
N GLN A 173 -1.34 -0.43 -2.41
CA GLN A 173 -2.48 -1.15 -3.00
C GLN A 173 -3.12 -0.40 -4.18
N HIS A 174 -3.56 0.84 -4.00
CA HIS A 174 -4.15 1.61 -5.11
C HIS A 174 -3.16 1.83 -6.28
N PRO A 175 -1.86 2.11 -6.02
CA PRO A 175 -0.83 2.05 -7.04
C PRO A 175 -0.72 0.70 -7.75
N LEU A 176 -0.88 -0.43 -7.04
CA LEU A 176 -0.83 -1.77 -7.64
C LEU A 176 -2.05 -2.00 -8.53
N LEU A 177 -3.25 -1.68 -8.06
CA LEU A 177 -4.50 -1.78 -8.83
C LEU A 177 -4.44 -0.93 -10.09
N THR A 178 -3.84 0.27 -10.03
CA THR A 178 -3.56 1.09 -11.22
C THR A 178 -2.75 0.34 -12.30
N VAL A 179 -1.94 -0.63 -11.90
CA VAL A 179 -1.13 -1.44 -12.83
C VAL A 179 -1.88 -2.70 -13.27
N ILE A 180 -2.45 -3.47 -12.33
CA ILE A 180 -2.98 -4.81 -12.60
C ILE A 180 -4.48 -4.83 -12.96
N ASP A 181 -5.25 -3.86 -12.44
CA ASP A 181 -6.68 -3.67 -12.72
C ASP A 181 -7.04 -2.17 -12.79
N PRO A 182 -6.50 -1.44 -13.79
CA PRO A 182 -6.76 -0.01 -13.95
C PRO A 182 -8.24 0.33 -14.17
N GLN A 183 -9.06 -0.63 -14.63
CA GLN A 183 -10.49 -0.42 -14.82
C GLN A 183 -11.21 -0.37 -13.47
N ALA A 184 -10.98 -1.37 -12.60
CA ALA A 184 -11.52 -1.36 -11.24
C ALA A 184 -11.02 -0.14 -10.46
N GLN A 185 -9.73 0.20 -10.57
CA GLN A 185 -9.19 1.40 -9.91
C GLN A 185 -9.87 2.70 -10.38
N ALA A 186 -10.16 2.85 -11.68
CA ALA A 186 -10.89 4.01 -12.19
C ALA A 186 -12.35 4.05 -11.67
N GLN A 187 -12.99 2.89 -11.51
CA GLN A 187 -14.32 2.81 -10.88
C GLN A 187 -14.27 3.16 -9.39
N MET A 188 -13.25 2.69 -8.66
CA MET A 188 -13.03 3.06 -7.25
C MET A 188 -12.82 4.57 -7.09
N VAL A 189 -12.05 5.20 -7.98
CA VAL A 189 -11.88 6.66 -7.98
C VAL A 189 -13.20 7.38 -8.26
N ASN A 190 -13.98 6.92 -9.23
CA ASN A 190 -15.30 7.50 -9.50
C ASN A 190 -16.28 7.29 -8.33
N SER A 191 -16.23 6.15 -7.64
CA SER A 191 -17.01 5.90 -6.43
C SER A 191 -16.66 6.88 -5.30
N LEU A 192 -15.37 7.16 -5.07
CA LEU A 192 -14.95 8.19 -4.11
C LEU A 192 -15.52 9.57 -4.46
N LEU A 193 -15.49 9.95 -5.74
CA LEU A 193 -16.07 11.22 -6.21
C LEU A 193 -17.61 11.23 -6.08
N ASP A 194 -18.27 10.09 -6.24
CA ASP A 194 -19.71 9.96 -6.06
C ASP A 194 -20.10 10.07 -4.57
N ILE A 195 -19.36 9.41 -3.68
CA ILE A 195 -19.48 9.59 -2.22
C ILE A 195 -19.31 11.07 -1.86
N TYR A 196 -18.30 11.75 -2.42
CA TYR A 196 -18.10 13.18 -2.20
C TYR A 196 -19.32 14.02 -2.62
N LYS A 197 -19.91 13.75 -3.79
CA LYS A 197 -21.10 14.49 -4.27
C LYS A 197 -22.31 14.32 -3.36
N HIS A 198 -22.48 13.14 -2.76
CA HIS A 198 -23.66 12.80 -1.96
C HIS A 198 -23.48 13.08 -0.47
N GLU A 199 -22.28 12.89 0.08
CA GLU A 199 -21.99 13.07 1.51
C GLU A 199 -21.18 14.35 1.82
N GLY A 200 -20.72 15.06 0.80
CA GLY A 200 -20.00 16.34 0.90
C GLY A 200 -18.51 16.22 1.24
N TRP A 201 -18.02 15.01 1.53
CA TRP A 201 -16.63 14.73 1.88
C TRP A 201 -16.19 13.41 1.24
N LEU A 202 -14.91 13.32 0.87
CA LEU A 202 -14.31 12.01 0.62
C LEU A 202 -14.28 11.22 1.96
N PRO A 203 -14.18 9.89 1.93
CA PRO A 203 -13.81 9.13 3.12
C PRO A 203 -12.29 9.00 3.24
N ASP A 204 -11.76 8.83 4.45
CA ASP A 204 -10.43 8.23 4.66
C ASP A 204 -10.60 6.75 5.02
N CYS A 205 -11.49 6.45 5.96
CA CYS A 205 -11.97 5.10 6.23
C CYS A 205 -13.47 5.01 5.93
N ARG A 206 -13.89 3.94 5.26
CA ARG A 206 -15.31 3.64 5.05
C ARG A 206 -15.51 2.13 4.98
N MET A 207 -16.49 1.62 5.69
CA MET A 207 -16.87 0.20 5.63
C MET A 207 -18.38 0.06 5.72
N SER A 208 -18.97 -0.75 4.85
CA SER A 208 -20.40 -1.06 4.88
C SER A 208 -21.28 0.19 4.93
N LEU A 209 -20.95 1.19 4.11
CA LEU A 209 -21.63 2.49 4.03
C LEU A 209 -21.46 3.38 5.28
N CYS A 210 -20.69 2.94 6.28
CA CYS A 210 -20.39 3.71 7.49
C CYS A 210 -19.06 4.44 7.36
N LYS A 211 -19.02 5.66 7.88
CA LYS A 211 -17.79 6.45 8.00
C LYS A 211 -16.92 5.87 9.12
N GLY A 212 -15.66 5.59 8.81
CA GLY A 212 -14.65 5.20 9.80
C GLY A 212 -13.76 6.38 10.18
N TRP A 213 -12.99 6.25 11.25
CA TRP A 213 -12.13 7.34 11.71
C TRP A 213 -10.95 7.59 10.79
N THR A 214 -10.69 8.85 10.44
CA THR A 214 -9.45 9.27 9.78
C THR A 214 -8.25 8.79 10.58
N GLN A 215 -7.20 8.31 9.92
CA GLN A 215 -6.01 7.74 10.58
C GLN A 215 -4.85 8.76 10.69
N GLY A 216 -3.72 8.58 10.00
CA GLY A 216 -2.60 9.51 10.07
C GLY A 216 -2.90 10.90 9.46
N GLY A 217 -3.84 10.94 8.53
CA GLY A 217 -4.22 12.09 7.70
C GLY A 217 -5.50 11.76 6.94
N SER A 218 -5.87 12.58 5.95
CA SER A 218 -7.06 12.37 5.11
C SER A 218 -6.56 12.16 3.68
N ASN A 219 -6.43 10.90 3.24
CA ASN A 219 -5.51 10.54 2.16
C ASN A 219 -6.17 10.15 0.83
N ALA A 220 -7.49 10.32 0.70
CA ALA A 220 -8.18 10.13 -0.58
C ALA A 220 -7.61 11.02 -1.69
N ASP A 221 -7.10 12.21 -1.33
CA ASP A 221 -6.37 13.14 -2.20
C ASP A 221 -5.25 12.43 -2.96
N VAL A 222 -4.49 11.56 -2.27
CA VAL A 222 -3.36 10.84 -2.84
C VAL A 222 -3.84 9.81 -3.85
N VAL A 223 -4.91 9.07 -3.54
CA VAL A 223 -5.49 8.05 -4.44
C VAL A 223 -6.00 8.69 -5.74
N LEU A 224 -6.72 9.82 -5.63
CA LEU A 224 -7.23 10.56 -6.77
C LEU A 224 -6.09 11.08 -7.66
N VAL A 225 -5.04 11.65 -7.05
CA VAL A 225 -3.93 12.24 -7.81
C VAL A 225 -2.98 11.17 -8.36
N ASP A 226 -2.81 10.04 -7.69
CA ASP A 226 -2.08 8.88 -8.23
C ASP A 226 -2.70 8.40 -9.54
N ALA A 227 -4.03 8.25 -9.57
CA ALA A 227 -4.77 7.91 -10.79
C ALA A 227 -4.60 8.99 -11.89
N TYR A 228 -4.57 10.28 -11.50
CA TYR A 228 -4.36 11.38 -12.45
C TYR A 228 -2.99 11.33 -13.12
N VAL A 229 -1.91 11.27 -12.32
CA VAL A 229 -0.53 11.32 -12.84
C VAL A 229 -0.17 10.06 -13.63
N LYS A 230 -0.90 8.96 -13.41
CA LYS A 230 -0.78 7.70 -14.16
C LYS A 230 -1.73 7.61 -15.35
N ASN A 231 -2.45 8.69 -15.68
CA ASN A 231 -3.32 8.84 -16.84
C ASN A 231 -4.50 7.84 -16.88
N LEU A 232 -5.10 7.53 -15.74
CA LEU A 232 -6.39 6.84 -15.75
C LEU A 232 -7.45 7.71 -16.44
N THR A 233 -8.35 7.06 -17.17
CA THR A 233 -9.35 7.75 -17.99
C THR A 233 -10.74 7.61 -17.38
N SER A 234 -11.72 8.31 -17.96
CA SER A 234 -13.14 8.26 -17.52
C SER A 234 -13.37 8.78 -16.10
N ILE A 235 -12.59 9.77 -15.66
CA ILE A 235 -12.70 10.42 -14.35
C ILE A 235 -12.92 11.92 -14.56
N ASP A 236 -13.86 12.51 -13.83
CA ASP A 236 -14.08 13.96 -13.84
C ASP A 236 -13.07 14.67 -12.93
N TRP A 237 -11.95 15.06 -13.52
CA TRP A 237 -10.87 15.74 -12.80
C TRP A 237 -11.26 17.12 -12.25
N LYS A 238 -12.34 17.76 -12.75
CA LYS A 238 -12.82 19.01 -12.18
C LYS A 238 -13.50 18.77 -10.83
N VAL A 239 -14.32 17.72 -10.75
CA VAL A 239 -14.92 17.28 -9.47
C VAL A 239 -13.84 16.80 -8.51
N ALA A 240 -12.83 16.07 -8.99
CA ALA A 240 -11.70 15.67 -8.15
C ALA A 240 -10.96 16.89 -7.57
N LEU A 241 -10.68 17.91 -8.39
CA LEU A 241 -10.06 19.14 -7.92
C LEU A 241 -10.94 19.87 -6.89
N GLU A 242 -12.25 19.93 -7.13
CA GLU A 242 -13.21 20.52 -6.19
C GLU A 242 -13.19 19.80 -4.83
N ALA A 243 -13.25 18.47 -4.84
CA ALA A 243 -13.25 17.64 -3.64
C ALA A 243 -11.97 17.80 -2.80
N ILE A 244 -10.81 17.73 -3.45
CA ILE A 244 -9.50 17.89 -2.79
C ILE A 244 -9.30 19.33 -2.30
N THR A 245 -9.77 20.33 -3.06
CA THR A 245 -9.71 21.73 -2.61
C THR A 245 -10.59 21.93 -1.38
N LYS A 246 -11.79 21.32 -1.34
CA LYS A 246 -12.65 21.37 -0.16
C LYS A 246 -11.94 20.86 1.09
N TYR A 247 -11.26 19.72 0.99
CA TYR A 247 -10.49 19.14 2.10
C TYR A 247 -9.44 20.08 2.68
N ALA A 248 -8.82 20.90 1.84
CA ALA A 248 -7.75 21.80 2.24
C ALA A 248 -8.24 23.17 2.75
N GLU A 249 -9.45 23.60 2.37
CA GLU A 249 -10.00 24.91 2.74
C GLU A 249 -11.10 24.82 3.82
N ASP A 250 -11.93 23.79 3.77
CA ASP A 250 -13.12 23.64 4.63
C ASP A 250 -12.88 22.58 5.70
N GLU A 251 -13.32 22.89 6.91
CA GLU A 251 -13.24 22.01 8.07
C GLU A 251 -14.64 21.47 8.42
N PRO A 252 -14.83 20.14 8.48
CA PRO A 252 -16.07 19.57 8.98
C PRO A 252 -16.17 19.75 10.50
N LEU A 253 -17.40 19.90 11.01
CA LEU A 253 -17.66 20.00 12.45
C LEU A 253 -17.10 18.80 13.23
N GLU A 254 -17.23 17.59 12.69
CA GLU A 254 -16.59 16.40 13.21
C GLU A 254 -15.61 15.88 12.18
N TRP A 255 -14.33 16.18 12.39
CA TRP A 255 -13.24 15.81 11.46
C TRP A 255 -12.59 14.47 11.80
N LEU A 256 -13.07 13.80 12.85
CA LEU A 256 -12.55 12.50 13.26
C LEU A 256 -12.80 11.40 12.22
N TYR A 257 -13.76 11.55 11.30
CA TYR A 257 -14.08 10.54 10.27
C TYR A 257 -14.22 11.09 8.85
N GLN A 258 -13.92 12.37 8.62
CA GLN A 258 -14.01 13.01 7.29
C GLN A 258 -13.22 14.32 7.25
N GLY A 259 -12.78 14.72 6.05
CA GLY A 259 -12.08 15.98 5.85
C GLY A 259 -10.80 16.12 6.68
N ARG A 260 -10.39 17.36 6.94
CA ARG A 260 -9.22 17.70 7.73
C ARG A 260 -9.64 18.56 8.92
N GLY A 261 -9.19 18.20 10.10
CA GLY A 261 -9.33 19.05 11.30
C GLY A 261 -8.20 20.04 11.47
N GLY A 262 -8.36 21.00 12.39
CA GLY A 262 -7.34 21.96 12.81
C GLY A 262 -6.92 22.90 11.67
N LEU A 263 -7.81 23.21 10.73
CA LEU A 263 -7.45 24.00 9.56
C LEU A 263 -7.21 25.47 9.89
N ASP A 264 -7.78 25.99 10.99
CA ASP A 264 -7.41 27.32 11.48
C ASP A 264 -5.92 27.38 11.85
N SER A 265 -5.47 26.45 12.68
CA SER A 265 -4.05 26.29 13.03
C SER A 265 -3.19 25.98 11.79
N TRP A 266 -3.63 25.12 10.89
CA TRP A 266 -2.91 24.82 9.64
C TRP A 266 -2.64 26.09 8.81
N ARG A 267 -3.65 26.95 8.65
CA ARG A 267 -3.54 28.20 7.89
C ARG A 267 -2.69 29.25 8.59
N ASN A 268 -2.82 29.39 9.90
CA ASN A 268 -2.22 30.49 10.66
C ASN A 268 -0.81 30.16 11.19
N LEU A 269 -0.56 28.89 11.53
CA LEU A 269 0.68 28.42 12.16
C LEU A 269 1.52 27.56 11.22
N HIS A 270 0.93 27.02 10.14
CA HIS A 270 1.61 26.18 9.16
C HIS A 270 2.09 24.83 9.71
N TYR A 271 1.41 24.32 10.74
CA TYR A 271 1.49 22.96 11.28
C TYR A 271 0.25 22.72 12.14
N ILE A 272 -0.06 21.46 12.45
CA ILE A 272 -1.04 21.09 13.48
C ILE A 272 -0.32 21.10 14.83
N PRO A 273 -0.75 21.91 15.80
CA PRO A 273 -0.15 21.96 17.12
C PRO A 273 -0.47 20.74 17.99
N TYR A 274 0.39 20.48 18.97
CA TYR A 274 0.07 19.61 20.09
C TYR A 274 -0.89 20.30 21.06
N LEU A 275 -1.89 19.56 21.54
CA LEU A 275 -3.01 20.08 22.31
C LEU A 275 -3.69 21.24 21.58
N ASP A 276 -3.94 21.05 20.29
CA ASP A 276 -4.50 22.08 19.41
C ASP A 276 -5.85 22.56 19.95
N PHE A 277 -6.07 23.88 19.87
CA PHE A 277 -7.37 24.47 20.14
C PHE A 277 -8.04 24.78 18.80
N ASP A 278 -9.09 24.02 18.52
CA ASP A 278 -9.87 24.13 17.29
C ASP A 278 -11.22 24.79 17.58
N PRO A 279 -11.46 26.03 17.10
CA PRO A 279 -12.71 26.73 17.33
C PRO A 279 -13.83 26.33 16.35
N VAL A 280 -13.53 25.55 15.30
CA VAL A 280 -14.47 25.22 14.21
C VAL A 280 -15.02 23.81 14.36
N GLY A 281 -14.12 22.84 14.53
CA GLY A 281 -14.46 21.43 14.58
C GLY A 281 -14.06 20.74 15.88
N PHE A 282 -14.36 19.45 15.96
CA PHE A 282 -13.92 18.59 17.04
C PHE A 282 -13.47 17.22 16.52
N GLY A 283 -12.52 16.64 17.24
CA GLY A 283 -11.96 15.32 16.99
C GLY A 283 -10.88 15.00 18.03
N THR A 284 -10.31 13.80 17.95
CA THR A 284 -9.30 13.34 18.92
C THR A 284 -8.04 14.19 18.82
N ASN A 285 -7.76 14.97 19.86
CA ASN A 285 -6.59 15.85 19.97
C ASN A 285 -5.30 15.04 20.12
N SER A 286 -4.77 14.60 18.98
CA SER A 286 -3.65 13.68 18.83
C SER A 286 -3.12 13.78 17.39
N ARG A 287 -2.05 13.05 17.10
CA ARG A 287 -1.47 12.87 15.76
C ARG A 287 -1.03 14.19 15.13
N SER A 288 -0.66 15.19 15.94
CA SER A 288 -0.27 16.51 15.43
C SER A 288 0.92 16.44 14.45
N VAL A 289 1.88 15.55 14.71
CA VAL A 289 3.03 15.30 13.83
C VAL A 289 2.56 14.60 12.55
N SER A 290 1.89 13.45 12.67
CA SER A 290 1.43 12.69 11.49
C SER A 290 0.52 13.51 10.58
N ARG A 291 -0.47 14.21 11.15
CA ARG A 291 -1.38 15.07 10.38
C ARG A 291 -0.65 16.20 9.67
N THR A 292 0.33 16.83 10.33
CA THR A 292 1.15 17.88 9.69
C THR A 292 1.90 17.34 8.46
N LEU A 293 2.51 16.15 8.58
CA LEU A 293 3.27 15.55 7.49
C LEU A 293 2.34 15.04 6.37
N GLU A 294 1.22 14.43 6.71
CA GLU A 294 0.28 13.89 5.73
C GLU A 294 -0.49 15.01 5.02
N TYR A 295 -0.94 16.06 5.72
CA TYR A 295 -1.56 17.24 5.08
C TYR A 295 -0.57 17.94 4.14
N SER A 296 0.72 18.01 4.52
CA SER A 296 1.76 18.53 3.63
C SER A 296 1.83 17.72 2.33
N TYR A 297 1.69 16.39 2.40
CA TYR A 297 1.69 15.53 1.21
C TYR A 297 0.39 15.64 0.41
N ASN A 298 -0.75 15.73 1.08
CA ASN A 298 -2.04 15.95 0.42
C ASN A 298 -2.06 17.29 -0.33
N ASP A 299 -1.46 18.35 0.24
CA ASP A 299 -1.31 19.66 -0.42
C ASP A 299 -0.38 19.59 -1.65
N TYR A 300 0.67 18.77 -1.62
CA TYR A 300 1.47 18.49 -2.83
C TYR A 300 0.63 17.82 -3.93
N CYS A 301 -0.21 16.85 -3.56
CA CYS A 301 -1.09 16.17 -4.50
C CYS A 301 -2.09 17.17 -5.11
N LEU A 302 -2.75 18.00 -4.30
CA LEU A 302 -3.63 19.07 -4.76
C LEU A 302 -2.90 20.02 -5.72
N ALA A 303 -1.69 20.45 -5.38
CA ALA A 303 -0.90 21.31 -6.23
C ALA A 303 -0.55 20.66 -7.57
N THR A 304 -0.29 19.35 -7.58
CA THR A 304 0.01 18.57 -8.78
C THR A 304 -1.20 18.50 -9.71
N LEU A 305 -2.38 18.17 -9.19
CA LEU A 305 -3.61 18.18 -9.99
C LEU A 305 -3.97 19.58 -10.48
N ALA A 306 -3.84 20.59 -9.63
CA ALA A 306 -4.09 21.98 -9.98
C ALA A 306 -3.21 22.43 -11.16
N LYS A 307 -1.92 22.08 -11.16
CA LYS A 307 -1.00 22.34 -12.29
C LYS A 307 -1.49 21.68 -13.57
N GLY A 308 -1.82 20.39 -13.49
CA GLY A 308 -2.30 19.60 -14.62
C GLY A 308 -3.60 20.15 -15.24
N LEU A 309 -4.45 20.80 -14.44
CA LEU A 309 -5.69 21.44 -14.90
C LEU A 309 -5.55 22.95 -15.20
N GLY A 310 -4.31 23.46 -15.28
CA GLY A 310 -4.04 24.87 -15.64
C GLY A 310 -4.39 25.89 -14.55
N LYS A 311 -4.52 25.47 -13.29
CA LYS A 311 -4.85 26.34 -12.14
C LYS A 311 -3.56 26.84 -11.45
N GLY A 312 -2.81 27.70 -12.14
CA GLY A 312 -1.48 28.16 -11.70
C GLY A 312 -1.44 28.79 -10.31
N THR A 313 -2.40 29.64 -9.93
CA THR A 313 -2.47 30.25 -8.60
C THR A 313 -2.68 29.22 -7.50
N LEU A 314 -3.55 28.23 -7.75
CA LEU A 314 -3.85 27.15 -6.82
C LEU A 314 -2.63 26.25 -6.64
N HIS A 315 -1.96 25.91 -7.75
CA HIS A 315 -0.69 25.19 -7.74
C HIS A 315 0.36 25.90 -6.87
N ALA A 316 0.59 27.20 -7.09
CA ALA A 316 1.58 27.96 -6.33
C ALA A 316 1.28 27.97 -4.81
N LYS A 317 0.02 28.25 -4.42
CA LYS A 317 -0.42 28.24 -3.02
C LYS A 317 -0.11 26.89 -2.36
N TYR A 318 -0.55 25.80 -2.99
CA TYR A 318 -0.47 24.47 -2.39
C TYR A 318 0.91 23.83 -2.49
N MET A 319 1.74 24.18 -3.49
CA MET A 319 3.16 23.82 -3.47
C MET A 319 3.86 24.45 -2.27
N THR A 320 3.59 25.72 -1.94
CA THR A 320 4.18 26.37 -0.77
C THR A 320 3.71 25.70 0.53
N GLN A 321 2.39 25.47 0.69
CA GLN A 321 1.85 24.79 1.88
C GLN A 321 2.32 23.33 2.00
N SER A 322 2.62 22.65 0.89
CA SER A 322 3.18 21.30 0.93
C SER A 322 4.52 21.24 1.66
N MET A 323 5.19 22.37 1.89
CA MET A 323 6.46 22.44 2.61
C MET A 323 6.31 22.79 4.11
N ASN A 324 5.08 22.80 4.63
CA ASN A 324 4.75 23.10 6.01
C ASN A 324 5.32 22.08 7.02
N TRP A 325 5.58 20.83 6.61
CA TRP A 325 6.24 19.81 7.43
C TRP A 325 7.56 20.31 8.06
N ARG A 326 8.27 21.24 7.40
CA ARG A 326 9.51 21.83 7.90
C ARG A 326 9.33 22.60 9.21
N ASN A 327 8.13 23.07 9.53
CA ASN A 327 7.84 23.78 10.77
C ASN A 327 7.93 22.89 12.02
N LEU A 328 7.92 21.57 11.82
CA LEU A 328 8.21 20.56 12.85
C LEU A 328 9.64 20.03 12.80
N TRP A 329 10.50 20.56 11.92
CA TRP A 329 11.92 20.21 11.91
C TRP A 329 12.67 20.93 13.02
N LYS A 330 13.40 20.18 13.85
CA LYS A 330 14.20 20.70 14.95
C LYS A 330 15.63 20.19 14.84
N ARG A 331 16.59 21.09 14.63
CA ARG A 331 18.00 20.76 14.29
C ARG A 331 18.71 19.88 15.33
N ASN A 332 18.38 20.05 16.62
CA ASN A 332 19.09 19.41 17.73
C ASN A 332 18.34 18.22 18.36
N GLN A 333 17.09 17.97 17.97
CA GLN A 333 16.25 16.86 18.43
C GLN A 333 15.29 16.48 17.30
N ASN A 334 15.18 15.20 16.96
CA ASN A 334 14.25 14.69 15.95
C ASN A 334 12.84 15.28 16.17
N SER A 335 12.14 15.61 15.08
CA SER A 335 10.84 16.30 15.06
C SER A 335 9.95 16.00 16.26
N LEU A 336 9.76 16.99 17.13
CA LEU A 336 8.89 16.88 18.29
C LEU A 336 7.55 17.56 18.00
N PRO A 337 6.47 17.19 18.71
CA PRO A 337 5.25 18.00 18.72
C PRO A 337 5.56 19.46 19.08
N LYS A 338 4.74 20.38 18.58
CA LYS A 338 4.93 21.82 18.79
C LYS A 338 3.61 22.44 19.22
N TYR A 339 3.62 23.25 20.29
CA TYR A 339 2.43 23.93 20.79
C TYR A 339 2.07 25.14 19.93
N MET A 340 0.83 25.63 20.06
CA MET A 340 0.35 26.84 19.36
C MET A 340 1.24 28.07 19.57
N ASN A 341 1.86 28.20 20.75
CA ASN A 341 2.77 29.31 21.08
C ASN A 341 4.18 29.16 20.47
N GLY A 342 4.41 28.13 19.64
CA GLY A 342 5.67 27.86 18.97
C GLY A 342 6.72 27.14 19.83
N THR A 343 6.46 26.90 21.12
CA THR A 343 7.34 26.09 21.97
C THR A 343 7.20 24.60 21.64
N TRP A 344 8.25 23.83 21.92
CA TRP A 344 8.26 22.39 21.62
C TRP A 344 7.67 21.58 22.76
N GLY A 345 6.77 20.66 22.42
CA GLY A 345 6.35 19.56 23.26
C GLY A 345 7.39 18.44 23.30
N PHE A 346 7.05 17.36 23.99
CA PHE A 346 7.89 16.18 24.08
C PHE A 346 7.06 14.93 23.84
N GLN A 347 7.48 14.14 22.86
CA GLN A 347 7.17 12.72 22.75
C GLN A 347 8.53 12.03 22.62
N ASP A 348 8.72 10.92 23.33
CA ASP A 348 9.94 10.13 23.17
C ASP A 348 10.06 9.70 21.69
N PRO A 349 11.17 10.00 20.99
CA PRO A 349 11.29 9.66 19.58
C PRO A 349 11.12 8.18 19.25
N ILE A 350 11.32 7.28 20.23
CA ILE A 350 11.14 5.82 20.05
C ILE A 350 9.74 5.33 20.44
N ALA A 351 8.89 6.17 21.06
CA ALA A 351 7.50 5.80 21.35
C ALA A 351 6.77 5.40 20.06
N CYS A 352 5.81 4.47 20.16
CA CYS A 352 5.13 3.88 18.99
C CYS A 352 6.09 3.09 18.09
N SER A 353 6.97 2.29 18.68
CA SER A 353 7.85 1.35 17.98
C SER A 353 7.99 0.05 18.77
N ASN A 354 8.59 -0.98 18.16
CA ASN A 354 8.86 -2.26 18.82
C ASN A 354 9.80 -2.14 20.03
N LEU A 355 10.47 -0.99 20.25
CA LEU A 355 11.29 -0.73 21.43
C LEU A 355 10.52 -0.16 22.63
N ALA A 356 9.36 0.46 22.41
CA ALA A 356 8.64 1.22 23.44
C ALA A 356 7.15 0.88 23.57
N GLY A 357 6.60 0.10 22.65
CA GLY A 357 5.20 -0.32 22.63
C GLY A 357 4.44 0.24 21.42
N PHE A 358 3.28 -0.37 21.15
CA PHE A 358 2.37 0.06 20.09
C PHE A 358 1.63 1.34 20.47
N CYS A 359 1.12 2.07 19.49
CA CYS A 359 0.20 3.18 19.67
C CYS A 359 -1.01 2.96 18.76
N SER A 360 -2.18 3.41 19.18
CA SER A 360 -3.41 3.35 18.40
C SER A 360 -4.32 4.51 18.76
N LEU A 361 -5.14 4.95 17.81
CA LEU A 361 -6.05 6.09 17.96
C LEU A 361 -6.98 5.97 19.17
N THR A 362 -7.44 4.75 19.48
CA THR A 362 -8.48 4.52 20.49
C THR A 362 -7.96 4.25 21.89
N THR A 363 -6.84 3.53 21.99
CA THR A 363 -6.39 2.94 23.25
C THR A 363 -5.31 3.79 23.90
N ASN A 364 -4.41 4.35 23.08
CA ASN A 364 -3.27 5.13 23.52
C ASN A 364 -2.81 6.11 22.43
N PRO A 365 -3.66 7.12 22.10
CA PRO A 365 -3.34 8.08 21.07
C PRO A 365 -2.04 8.84 21.41
N SER A 366 -1.25 9.14 20.39
CA SER A 366 0.04 9.83 20.48
C SER A 366 0.14 10.89 19.39
N GLU A 367 1.21 11.70 19.37
CA GLU A 367 1.41 12.76 18.37
C GLU A 367 1.82 12.23 17.01
N THR A 368 2.22 10.97 16.96
CA THR A 368 2.31 10.17 15.75
C THR A 368 1.26 9.05 15.76
N PHE A 369 0.77 8.68 14.58
CA PHE A 369 -0.20 7.60 14.40
C PHE A 369 0.53 6.27 14.15
N GLU A 370 0.42 5.33 15.09
CA GLU A 370 0.92 3.93 15.04
C GLU A 370 2.40 3.69 14.67
N ALA A 371 3.17 4.75 14.47
CA ALA A 371 4.60 4.70 14.19
C ALA A 371 5.35 5.78 14.97
N SER A 372 6.64 5.58 15.15
CA SER A 372 7.47 6.48 15.95
C SER A 372 7.83 7.78 15.22
N ILE A 373 8.25 8.81 15.96
CA ILE A 373 8.86 10.02 15.36
C ILE A 373 10.09 9.64 14.51
N TRP A 374 10.84 8.62 14.96
CA TRP A 374 11.96 8.08 14.19
C TRP A 374 11.56 7.58 12.80
N GLN A 375 10.34 7.06 12.65
CA GLN A 375 9.81 6.62 11.37
C GLN A 375 9.17 7.79 10.60
N TYR A 376 8.31 8.57 11.26
CA TYR A 376 7.59 9.67 10.62
C TYR A 376 8.48 10.77 10.05
N GLN A 377 9.67 11.03 10.63
CA GLN A 377 10.61 12.02 10.09
C GLN A 377 11.04 11.76 8.62
N PHE A 378 10.87 10.53 8.13
CA PHE A 378 11.21 10.14 6.76
C PHE A 378 10.04 10.31 5.77
N ILE A 379 8.83 10.62 6.24
CA ILE A 379 7.60 10.58 5.46
C ILE A 379 7.30 11.95 4.84
N VAL A 380 8.11 12.33 3.86
CA VAL A 380 7.91 13.51 3.00
C VAL A 380 8.18 13.15 1.53
N PRO A 381 7.34 12.27 0.92
CA PRO A 381 7.66 11.64 -0.36
C PRO A 381 7.89 12.64 -1.51
N HIS A 382 7.28 13.82 -1.42
CA HIS A 382 7.44 14.90 -2.40
C HIS A 382 8.71 15.72 -2.22
N ALA A 383 9.39 15.64 -1.07
CA ALA A 383 10.44 16.60 -0.69
C ALA A 383 11.68 15.95 -0.02
N VAL A 384 11.98 14.70 -0.37
CA VAL A 384 13.09 13.93 0.22
C VAL A 384 14.45 14.61 0.04
N ALA A 385 14.71 15.31 -1.08
CA ALA A 385 15.95 16.08 -1.28
C ALA A 385 16.13 17.17 -0.22
N THR A 386 15.05 17.92 0.09
CA THR A 386 15.07 18.92 1.17
C THR A 386 15.30 18.25 2.54
N LEU A 387 14.72 17.06 2.77
CA LEU A 387 14.96 16.30 4.00
C LEU A 387 16.43 15.87 4.14
N ILE A 388 17.04 15.40 3.06
CA ILE A 388 18.46 15.01 3.02
C ILE A 388 19.33 16.21 3.44
N ASP A 389 19.08 17.39 2.88
CA ASP A 389 19.83 18.60 3.24
C ASP A 389 19.66 18.95 4.73
N LEU A 390 18.42 18.91 5.24
CA LEU A 390 18.12 19.17 6.65
C LEU A 390 18.73 18.15 7.61
N MET A 391 18.92 16.90 7.17
CA MET A 391 19.59 15.83 7.92
C MET A 391 21.12 15.93 7.90
N GLY A 392 21.69 16.90 7.19
CA GLY A 392 23.14 17.09 7.10
C GLY A 392 23.78 16.49 5.85
N GLY A 393 23.00 16.28 4.80
CA GLY A 393 23.45 15.75 3.52
C GLY A 393 23.35 14.22 3.40
N GLU A 394 23.78 13.72 2.25
CA GLU A 394 23.56 12.33 1.81
C GLU A 394 24.16 11.31 2.78
N GLU A 395 25.39 11.52 3.26
CA GLU A 395 26.06 10.60 4.19
C GLU A 395 25.33 10.49 5.54
N ALA A 396 24.92 11.64 6.09
CA ALA A 396 24.18 11.68 7.35
C ALA A 396 22.79 11.03 7.21
N PHE A 397 22.12 11.29 6.09
CA PHE A 397 20.83 10.66 5.77
C PHE A 397 20.94 9.14 5.66
N VAL A 398 21.93 8.63 4.90
CA VAL A 398 22.18 7.18 4.73
C VAL A 398 22.53 6.52 6.06
N SER A 399 23.44 7.11 6.84
CA SER A 399 23.82 6.60 8.17
C SER A 399 22.61 6.48 9.11
N ARG A 400 21.70 7.47 9.04
CA ARG A 400 20.49 7.50 9.84
C ARG A 400 19.46 6.45 9.42
N LEU A 401 19.27 6.26 8.10
CA LEU A 401 18.45 5.16 7.58
C LEU A 401 19.04 3.79 7.95
N ASP A 402 20.37 3.65 7.89
CA ASP A 402 21.05 2.42 8.26
C ASP A 402 20.82 2.06 9.73
N TYR A 403 20.93 3.05 10.62
CA TYR A 403 20.59 2.88 12.04
C TYR A 403 19.12 2.48 12.23
N PHE A 404 18.20 3.19 11.56
CA PHE A 404 16.77 2.90 11.62
C PHE A 404 16.48 1.44 11.23
N HIS A 405 16.95 1.00 10.06
CA HIS A 405 16.75 -0.36 9.55
C HIS A 405 17.60 -1.45 10.23
N ALA A 406 18.63 -1.09 11.00
CA ALA A 406 19.42 -2.02 11.81
C ALA A 406 18.89 -2.17 13.24
N SER A 407 17.90 -1.37 13.62
CA SER A 407 17.29 -1.38 14.96
C SER A 407 15.83 -1.85 14.90
N PRO A 408 15.22 -2.22 16.03
CA PRO A 408 13.77 -2.50 16.09
C PRO A 408 12.88 -1.25 15.93
N LEU A 409 13.43 -0.10 15.54
CA LEU A 409 12.65 1.09 15.17
C LEU A 409 11.91 0.89 13.84
N ALA A 410 12.52 0.17 12.90
CA ALA A 410 11.90 -0.16 11.62
C ALA A 410 10.99 -1.37 11.77
N ASP A 411 9.68 -1.14 11.67
CA ASP A 411 8.67 -2.18 11.78
C ASP A 411 8.02 -2.49 10.43
N ILE A 412 8.42 -3.59 9.79
CA ILE A 412 7.92 -3.97 8.44
C ILE A 412 6.46 -4.45 8.45
N SER A 413 5.87 -4.67 9.62
CA SER A 413 4.45 -4.99 9.80
C SER A 413 3.53 -3.79 9.79
N ASN A 414 4.03 -2.57 9.54
CA ASN A 414 3.21 -1.37 9.49
C ASN A 414 3.61 -0.48 8.29
N GLU A 415 2.62 0.08 7.61
CA GLU A 415 2.74 0.74 6.30
C GLU A 415 3.66 1.96 6.23
N PRO A 416 3.79 2.83 7.26
CA PRO A 416 4.61 4.03 7.15
C PRO A 416 6.11 3.73 6.92
N VAL A 417 6.54 2.48 7.10
CA VAL A 417 7.92 2.02 6.86
C VAL A 417 8.21 1.73 5.38
N PHE A 418 7.19 1.47 4.56
CA PHE A 418 7.39 0.87 3.23
C PHE A 418 8.31 1.72 2.36
N LEU A 419 8.05 3.02 2.30
CA LEU A 419 8.86 3.95 1.52
C LEU A 419 10.30 4.08 2.08
N THR A 420 10.51 3.94 3.38
CA THR A 420 11.84 4.15 4.00
C THR A 420 12.88 3.15 3.50
N VAL A 421 12.44 1.93 3.16
CA VAL A 421 13.28 0.89 2.51
C VAL A 421 13.89 1.40 1.20
N TYR A 422 13.17 2.29 0.50
CA TYR A 422 13.54 2.79 -0.81
C TYR A 422 14.18 4.19 -0.80
N LEU A 423 14.22 4.88 0.35
CA LEU A 423 14.71 6.26 0.42
C LEU A 423 16.20 6.44 0.06
N TYR A 424 17.00 5.36 0.09
CA TYR A 424 18.38 5.41 -0.39
C TYR A 424 18.50 5.80 -1.88
N HIS A 425 17.44 5.61 -2.68
CA HIS A 425 17.38 6.08 -4.07
C HIS A 425 17.57 7.59 -4.17
N TYR A 426 16.99 8.36 -3.24
CA TYR A 426 17.08 9.81 -3.20
C TYR A 426 18.45 10.31 -2.70
N ALA A 427 19.22 9.46 -2.03
CA ALA A 427 20.60 9.72 -1.62
C ALA A 427 21.64 9.15 -2.60
N GLY A 428 21.22 8.69 -3.79
CA GLY A 428 22.13 8.12 -4.79
C GLY A 428 22.76 6.78 -4.39
N ARG A 429 22.07 5.99 -3.55
CA ARG A 429 22.53 4.69 -3.05
C ARG A 429 21.46 3.59 -3.24
N PRO A 430 20.88 3.40 -4.44
CA PRO A 430 19.82 2.42 -4.66
C PRO A 430 20.25 0.97 -4.35
N GLY A 431 21.55 0.67 -4.40
CA GLY A 431 22.09 -0.62 -3.98
C GLY A 431 21.78 -0.98 -2.53
N LEU A 432 21.72 0.01 -1.63
CA LEU A 432 21.32 -0.21 -0.24
C LEU A 432 19.82 -0.54 -0.13
N SER A 433 18.95 0.09 -0.92
CA SER A 433 17.54 -0.31 -0.99
C SER A 433 17.39 -1.75 -1.49
N ALA A 434 18.17 -2.14 -2.49
CA ALA A 434 18.17 -3.51 -3.00
C ALA A 434 18.60 -4.52 -1.92
N GLU A 435 19.65 -4.22 -1.15
CA GLU A 435 20.08 -5.04 -0.01
C GLU A 435 18.99 -5.15 1.07
N ARG A 436 18.36 -4.02 1.43
CA ARG A 436 17.31 -3.98 2.46
C ARG A 436 16.12 -4.83 2.05
N ILE A 437 15.62 -4.71 0.82
CA ILE A 437 14.43 -5.44 0.41
C ILE A 437 14.68 -6.95 0.29
N HIS A 438 15.85 -7.35 -0.22
CA HIS A 438 16.27 -8.76 -0.28
C HIS A 438 16.56 -9.36 1.10
N LYS A 439 16.66 -8.54 2.15
CA LYS A 439 16.66 -8.98 3.55
C LYS A 439 15.26 -9.04 4.15
N TYR A 440 14.45 -7.99 4.00
CA TYR A 440 13.12 -7.90 4.58
C TYR A 440 12.16 -8.95 4.02
N VAL A 441 12.04 -9.07 2.68
CA VAL A 441 11.06 -9.99 2.08
C VAL A 441 11.24 -11.43 2.56
N PRO A 442 12.45 -12.05 2.49
CA PRO A 442 12.62 -13.44 2.92
C PRO A 442 12.52 -13.65 4.44
N SER A 443 12.66 -12.59 5.25
CA SER A 443 12.60 -12.68 6.72
C SER A 443 11.20 -12.45 7.29
N ALA A 444 10.37 -11.67 6.59
CA ALA A 444 9.06 -11.23 7.05
C ALA A 444 7.90 -11.93 6.33
N PHE A 445 8.10 -12.36 5.07
CA PHE A 445 7.06 -12.93 4.23
C PHE A 445 7.36 -14.39 3.88
N ASN A 446 6.37 -15.26 4.01
CA ASN A 446 6.48 -16.67 3.60
C ASN A 446 5.10 -17.30 3.34
N SER A 447 5.07 -18.53 2.80
CA SER A 447 3.83 -19.22 2.48
C SER A 447 3.21 -20.02 3.64
N SER A 448 3.63 -19.78 4.89
CA SER A 448 2.93 -20.37 6.02
C SER A 448 1.67 -19.58 6.35
N ARG A 449 0.79 -20.19 7.15
CA ARG A 449 -0.46 -19.56 7.63
C ARG A 449 -0.22 -18.27 8.43
N GLY A 450 0.93 -18.13 9.07
CA GLY A 450 1.37 -16.89 9.73
C GLY A 450 2.48 -16.19 8.98
N GLY A 451 2.40 -16.22 7.64
CA GLY A 451 3.44 -15.78 6.72
C GLY A 451 3.43 -14.28 6.40
N LEU A 452 2.62 -13.49 7.11
CA LEU A 452 2.63 -12.03 7.06
C LEU A 452 3.25 -11.47 8.34
N PRO A 453 3.95 -10.33 8.27
CA PRO A 453 4.58 -9.72 9.43
C PRO A 453 3.57 -9.08 10.39
N GLY A 454 2.42 -8.64 9.88
CA GLY A 454 1.32 -8.03 10.63
C GLY A 454 0.01 -8.16 9.85
N ASN A 455 -0.96 -7.30 10.18
CA ASN A 455 -2.21 -7.15 9.45
C ASN A 455 -1.95 -7.01 7.94
N ASP A 456 -2.81 -7.58 7.09
CA ASP A 456 -2.70 -7.37 5.64
C ASP A 456 -3.23 -5.98 5.20
N ASP A 457 -4.00 -5.32 6.06
CA ASP A 457 -4.57 -3.97 5.93
C ASP A 457 -5.16 -3.71 4.53
N SER A 458 -6.22 -4.45 4.24
CA SER A 458 -6.93 -4.47 2.96
C SER A 458 -6.11 -4.87 1.75
N GLY A 459 -4.87 -5.36 1.91
CA GLY A 459 -3.97 -5.76 0.83
C GLY A 459 -2.69 -4.93 0.76
N ALA A 460 -2.50 -3.93 1.64
CA ALA A 460 -1.30 -3.09 1.69
C ALA A 460 0.00 -3.92 1.81
N MET A 461 0.04 -4.92 2.70
CA MET A 461 1.18 -5.84 2.83
C MET A 461 1.39 -6.70 1.58
N GLY A 462 0.29 -7.22 1.02
CA GLY A 462 0.31 -7.94 -0.25
C GLY A 462 0.87 -7.10 -1.41
N ALA A 463 0.53 -5.80 -1.44
CA ALA A 463 0.95 -4.89 -2.48
C ALA A 463 2.43 -4.52 -2.34
N PHE A 464 2.87 -4.26 -1.10
CA PHE A 464 4.29 -4.06 -0.79
C PHE A 464 5.09 -5.27 -1.31
N LEU A 465 4.70 -6.48 -0.92
CA LEU A 465 5.37 -7.71 -1.37
C LEU A 465 5.36 -7.83 -2.90
N ALA A 466 4.23 -7.62 -3.56
CA ALA A 466 4.11 -7.75 -5.01
C ALA A 466 5.05 -6.79 -5.74
N PHE A 467 5.07 -5.52 -5.34
CA PHE A 467 5.97 -4.52 -5.91
C PHE A 467 7.43 -4.89 -5.66
N SER A 468 7.80 -5.19 -4.42
CA SER A 468 9.15 -5.60 -4.07
C SER A 468 9.63 -6.80 -4.88
N VAL A 469 8.78 -7.82 -5.07
CA VAL A 469 9.07 -9.01 -5.88
C VAL A 469 9.24 -8.67 -7.36
N MET A 470 8.44 -7.75 -7.89
CA MET A 470 8.59 -7.23 -9.26
C MET A 470 9.85 -6.40 -9.47
N GLY A 471 10.57 -6.02 -8.40
CA GLY A 471 11.74 -5.13 -8.48
C GLY A 471 11.35 -3.66 -8.65
N LEU A 472 10.15 -3.27 -8.23
CA LEU A 472 9.65 -1.90 -8.35
C LEU A 472 9.00 -1.46 -7.05
N PHE A 473 8.92 -0.16 -6.76
CA PHE A 473 8.10 0.33 -5.65
C PHE A 473 7.48 1.70 -5.98
N PRO A 474 6.16 1.88 -5.86
CA PRO A 474 5.49 3.12 -6.25
C PRO A 474 5.73 4.24 -5.23
N VAL A 475 5.87 5.48 -5.73
CA VAL A 475 5.70 6.68 -4.90
C VAL A 475 4.31 7.24 -5.20
N ALA A 476 3.30 6.77 -4.46
CA ALA A 476 1.89 7.05 -4.72
C ALA A 476 1.58 8.55 -4.80
N GLY A 477 0.90 9.01 -5.86
CA GLY A 477 0.67 10.43 -6.13
C GLY A 477 1.73 11.06 -7.05
N GLN A 478 2.73 10.28 -7.46
CA GLN A 478 3.77 10.67 -8.41
C GLN A 478 3.92 9.61 -9.52
N ASP A 479 4.37 10.04 -10.70
CA ASP A 479 4.69 9.15 -11.82
C ASP A 479 6.09 8.51 -11.64
N VAL A 480 6.26 7.77 -10.53
CA VAL A 480 7.56 7.24 -10.09
C VAL A 480 7.41 5.83 -9.53
N TYR A 481 8.21 4.91 -10.07
CA TYR A 481 8.47 3.58 -9.53
C TYR A 481 9.98 3.41 -9.31
N LEU A 482 10.39 3.16 -8.07
CA LEU A 482 11.78 2.99 -7.65
C LEU A 482 12.28 1.59 -8.01
N ILE A 483 13.43 1.49 -8.67
CA ILE A 483 13.91 0.23 -9.25
C ILE A 483 14.82 -0.51 -8.27
N THR A 484 14.47 -1.76 -8.00
CA THR A 484 15.34 -2.74 -7.33
C THR A 484 15.44 -4.00 -8.19
N PRO A 485 16.41 -4.89 -7.96
CA PRO A 485 16.40 -6.18 -8.65
C PRO A 485 15.12 -6.97 -8.32
N PRO A 486 14.46 -7.59 -9.30
CA PRO A 486 13.34 -8.49 -9.04
C PRO A 486 13.80 -9.76 -8.32
N PHE A 487 12.85 -10.41 -7.63
CA PHE A 487 13.08 -11.68 -6.94
C PHE A 487 13.04 -12.89 -7.87
N PHE A 488 12.69 -12.67 -9.14
CA PHE A 488 12.71 -13.64 -10.24
C PHE A 488 13.70 -13.20 -11.31
N GLU A 489 14.22 -14.18 -12.07
CA GLU A 489 15.09 -13.89 -13.23
C GLU A 489 14.37 -13.02 -14.25
N GLU A 490 13.07 -13.23 -14.45
CA GLU A 490 12.22 -12.43 -15.31
C GLU A 490 10.80 -12.39 -14.76
N ILE A 491 10.17 -11.22 -14.83
CA ILE A 491 8.75 -11.02 -14.58
C ILE A 491 8.15 -10.21 -15.71
N SER A 492 7.01 -10.69 -16.23
CA SER A 492 6.28 -10.08 -17.33
C SER A 492 4.85 -9.81 -16.90
N LEU A 493 4.38 -8.58 -17.09
CA LEU A 493 3.02 -8.17 -16.77
C LEU A 493 2.35 -7.61 -18.02
N ARG A 494 1.24 -8.25 -18.41
CA ARG A 494 0.42 -7.77 -19.53
C ARG A 494 -0.60 -6.77 -19.01
N ASN A 495 -0.52 -5.53 -19.49
CA ASN A 495 -1.50 -4.51 -19.17
C ASN A 495 -2.87 -4.88 -19.78
N PRO A 496 -3.95 -4.93 -18.99
CA PRO A 496 -5.25 -5.38 -19.49
C PRO A 496 -5.91 -4.38 -20.46
N MET A 497 -5.58 -3.09 -20.37
CA MET A 497 -6.17 -2.03 -21.20
C MET A 497 -5.46 -1.90 -22.55
N THR A 498 -4.12 -1.92 -22.56
CA THR A 498 -3.33 -1.73 -23.79
C THR A 498 -2.96 -3.05 -24.46
N GLY A 499 -3.07 -4.17 -23.73
CA GLY A 499 -2.67 -5.50 -24.18
C GLY A 499 -1.16 -5.69 -24.32
N LYS A 500 -0.36 -4.65 -24.03
CA LYS A 500 1.11 -4.65 -24.10
C LYS A 500 1.71 -5.29 -22.84
N THR A 501 2.90 -5.84 -22.96
CA THR A 501 3.57 -6.56 -21.87
C THR A 501 4.82 -5.82 -21.43
N ALA A 502 4.84 -5.37 -20.18
CA ALA A 502 6.03 -4.82 -19.55
C ALA A 502 6.85 -5.95 -18.93
N THR A 503 8.16 -5.88 -19.06
CA THR A 503 9.07 -6.96 -18.63
C THR A 503 10.21 -6.39 -17.80
N ALA A 504 10.48 -6.96 -16.63
CA ALA A 504 11.69 -6.72 -15.87
C ALA A 504 12.48 -8.02 -15.79
N LYS A 505 13.73 -8.02 -16.26
CA LYS A 505 14.60 -9.20 -16.30
C LYS A 505 16.00 -8.91 -15.81
N SER A 506 16.61 -9.91 -15.20
CA SER A 506 17.92 -9.81 -14.56
C SER A 506 18.98 -10.64 -15.28
N VAL A 507 20.01 -9.96 -15.77
CA VAL A 507 21.22 -10.60 -16.29
C VAL A 507 22.16 -10.84 -15.11
N GLY A 508 22.52 -12.11 -14.88
CA GLY A 508 23.33 -12.49 -13.71
C GLY A 508 22.51 -12.76 -12.45
N PHE A 509 21.22 -13.10 -12.59
CA PHE A 509 20.34 -13.51 -11.51
C PHE A 509 20.95 -14.64 -10.66
N ASP A 510 20.87 -14.50 -9.33
CA ASP A 510 21.24 -15.54 -8.37
C ASP A 510 20.04 -15.82 -7.47
N ALA A 511 19.50 -17.04 -7.52
CA ALA A 511 18.37 -17.47 -6.70
C ALA A 511 18.67 -17.48 -5.19
N LYS A 512 19.95 -17.36 -4.78
CA LYS A 512 20.36 -17.15 -3.39
C LYS A 512 20.46 -15.67 -3.00
N TYR A 513 20.15 -14.77 -3.93
CA TYR A 513 20.20 -13.32 -3.76
C TYR A 513 21.56 -12.82 -3.24
N ARG A 514 22.68 -13.37 -3.76
CA ARG A 514 24.01 -12.76 -3.55
C ARG A 514 24.26 -11.62 -4.53
N ASN A 515 23.81 -11.78 -5.77
CA ASN A 515 23.88 -10.74 -6.80
C ASN A 515 22.64 -9.85 -6.72
N VAL A 516 22.64 -8.89 -5.79
CA VAL A 516 21.51 -7.97 -5.56
C VAL A 516 21.84 -6.52 -5.90
N TYR A 517 23.05 -6.24 -6.36
CA TYR A 517 23.44 -4.88 -6.72
C TYR A 517 23.36 -4.69 -8.23
N ILE A 518 22.54 -3.73 -8.67
CA ILE A 518 22.43 -3.35 -10.07
C ILE A 518 23.74 -2.70 -10.51
N GLN A 519 24.33 -3.21 -11.58
CA GLN A 519 25.56 -2.72 -12.21
C GLN A 519 25.27 -1.80 -13.39
N SER A 520 24.21 -2.10 -14.14
CA SER A 520 23.69 -1.26 -15.22
C SER A 520 22.26 -1.66 -15.55
N VAL A 521 21.50 -0.74 -16.13
CA VAL A 521 20.14 -1.00 -16.62
C VAL A 521 20.03 -0.57 -18.08
N LYS A 522 19.28 -1.34 -18.86
CA LYS A 522 18.76 -0.90 -20.15
C LYS A 522 17.24 -0.84 -20.12
N LEU A 523 16.67 0.21 -20.70
CA LEU A 523 15.24 0.34 -20.97
C LEU A 523 15.05 0.25 -22.48
N ASP A 524 14.36 -0.79 -22.95
CA ASP A 524 14.16 -1.08 -24.38
C ASP A 524 15.48 -1.17 -25.18
N GLY A 525 16.54 -1.66 -24.52
CA GLY A 525 17.87 -1.82 -25.11
C GLY A 525 18.79 -0.60 -25.00
N GLU A 526 18.25 0.56 -24.60
CA GLU A 526 19.03 1.79 -24.42
C GLU A 526 19.51 1.94 -22.96
N THR A 527 20.70 2.50 -22.76
CA THR A 527 21.25 2.73 -21.42
C THR A 527 20.32 3.60 -20.58
N TRP A 528 19.97 3.10 -19.39
CA TRP A 528 19.10 3.79 -18.44
C TRP A 528 19.82 3.98 -17.11
N ASN A 529 20.15 5.23 -16.79
CA ASN A 529 20.89 5.56 -15.58
C ASN A 529 20.01 6.01 -14.41
N LYS A 530 18.71 6.27 -14.64
CA LYS A 530 17.79 6.67 -13.58
C LYS A 530 17.43 5.48 -12.71
N SER A 531 17.44 5.66 -11.40
CA SER A 531 17.06 4.62 -10.43
C SER A 531 15.54 4.42 -10.29
N TRP A 532 14.78 4.94 -11.26
CA TRP A 532 13.33 4.90 -11.30
C TRP A 532 12.81 4.88 -12.74
N VAL A 533 11.56 4.45 -12.92
CA VAL A 533 10.78 4.57 -14.17
C VAL A 533 9.42 5.21 -13.89
N GLY A 534 8.80 5.78 -14.92
CA GLY A 534 7.40 6.21 -14.86
C GLY A 534 6.42 5.09 -15.23
N HIS A 535 5.13 5.35 -15.08
CA HIS A 535 4.01 4.43 -15.36
C HIS A 535 3.92 4.02 -16.83
N GLY A 536 4.50 4.82 -17.73
CA GLY A 536 4.73 4.46 -19.13
C GLY A 536 5.42 3.11 -19.31
N PHE A 537 6.22 2.65 -18.33
CA PHE A 537 6.78 1.30 -18.31
C PHE A 537 5.71 0.22 -18.52
N PHE A 538 4.60 0.31 -17.79
CA PHE A 538 3.51 -0.66 -17.84
C PHE A 538 2.59 -0.47 -19.04
N THR A 539 2.19 0.77 -19.34
CA THR A 539 1.18 1.04 -20.38
C THR A 539 1.75 0.90 -21.79
N GLU A 540 3.06 1.17 -21.97
CA GLU A 540 3.73 1.04 -23.26
C GLU A 540 4.38 -0.34 -23.47
N GLY A 541 4.41 -1.20 -22.46
CA GLY A 541 5.00 -2.54 -22.53
C GLY A 541 6.51 -2.52 -22.71
N ARG A 542 7.20 -1.74 -21.87
CA ARG A 542 8.65 -1.57 -21.96
C ARG A 542 9.41 -2.72 -21.30
N THR A 543 10.67 -2.88 -21.66
CA THR A 543 11.56 -3.91 -21.12
C THR A 543 12.70 -3.28 -20.31
N LEU A 544 12.76 -3.60 -19.03
CA LEU A 544 13.90 -3.32 -18.15
C LEU A 544 14.83 -4.54 -18.09
N GLU A 545 16.07 -4.37 -18.52
CA GLU A 545 17.14 -5.36 -18.39
C GLU A 545 18.15 -4.88 -17.34
N LEU A 546 18.22 -5.57 -16.21
CA LEU A 546 19.07 -5.21 -15.07
C LEU A 546 20.28 -6.16 -15.01
N THR A 547 21.50 -5.65 -15.19
CA THR A 547 22.71 -6.45 -14.99
C THR A 547 23.09 -6.43 -13.52
N LEU A 548 23.20 -7.59 -12.86
CA LEU A 548 23.42 -7.71 -11.42
C LEU A 548 24.85 -8.13 -11.08
N GLY A 549 25.29 -7.74 -9.88
CA GLY A 549 26.59 -8.09 -9.30
C GLY A 549 26.52 -8.21 -7.78
N ASP A 550 27.62 -8.67 -7.17
CA ASP A 550 27.73 -9.00 -5.74
C ASP A 550 28.21 -7.82 -4.87
N LYS A 551 28.49 -6.66 -5.49
CA LYS A 551 28.90 -5.41 -4.82
C LYS A 551 28.15 -4.23 -5.39
N GLU A 552 27.92 -3.23 -4.54
CA GLU A 552 27.33 -1.96 -4.96
C GLU A 552 28.16 -1.30 -6.07
N SER A 553 27.47 -0.73 -7.05
CA SER A 553 28.06 -0.06 -8.22
C SER A 553 27.82 1.45 -8.17
N ASP A 554 28.30 2.17 -9.18
CA ASP A 554 28.00 3.60 -9.35
C ASP A 554 26.65 3.87 -10.07
N TRP A 555 25.88 2.84 -10.45
CA TRP A 555 24.58 3.04 -11.08
C TRP A 555 23.58 3.72 -10.13
N GLY A 556 22.88 4.73 -10.64
CA GLY A 556 21.88 5.48 -9.86
C GLY A 556 22.43 6.49 -8.85
N LYS A 557 23.76 6.74 -8.85
CA LYS A 557 24.43 7.63 -7.88
C LYS A 557 24.32 9.12 -8.17
N GLY A 558 24.35 9.48 -9.47
CA GLY A 558 24.27 10.86 -9.94
C GLY A 558 22.97 11.56 -9.56
N LYS A 559 22.98 12.89 -9.44
CA LYS A 559 21.78 13.66 -9.06
C LYS A 559 20.66 13.53 -10.10
N GLU A 560 21.02 13.50 -11.37
CA GLU A 560 20.14 13.30 -12.53
C GLU A 560 19.51 11.91 -12.61
N ALA A 561 20.11 10.94 -11.92
CA ALA A 561 19.60 9.58 -11.83
C ALA A 561 18.55 9.39 -10.73
N ARG A 562 18.45 10.34 -9.80
CA ARG A 562 17.57 10.24 -8.63
C ARG A 562 16.10 10.48 -9.00
N PRO A 563 15.16 9.97 -8.20
CA PRO A 563 13.75 10.29 -8.38
C PRO A 563 13.49 11.79 -8.22
N PRO A 564 12.46 12.34 -8.87
CA PRO A 564 12.06 13.73 -8.68
C PRO A 564 11.77 14.01 -7.20
N SER A 565 12.23 15.15 -6.73
CA SER A 565 11.92 15.67 -5.40
C SER A 565 11.82 17.18 -5.48
N TYR A 566 10.88 17.73 -4.73
CA TYR A 566 10.78 19.16 -4.55
C TYR A 566 11.88 19.65 -3.61
N GLU A 567 12.58 20.69 -4.06
CA GLU A 567 13.60 21.39 -3.31
C GLU A 567 13.02 22.73 -2.89
N ALA A 568 13.04 23.02 -1.59
CA ALA A 568 12.76 24.37 -1.15
C ALA A 568 13.85 25.32 -1.64
N ALA A 569 13.49 26.57 -1.91
CA ALA A 569 14.48 27.65 -1.96
C ALA A 569 15.30 27.63 -0.65
N SER A 570 16.62 27.72 -0.80
CA SER A 570 17.60 27.59 0.28
C SER A 570 17.56 28.79 1.22
N GLU A 571 16.57 28.84 2.12
CA GLU A 571 16.53 29.77 3.24
C GLU A 571 16.00 29.06 4.48
N PHE A 572 16.94 28.51 5.29
CA PHE A 572 16.80 28.27 6.73
C PHE A 572 18.19 28.23 7.40
#